data_AF-A0A1S3W8L9-F1
#
_entry.id   AF-A0A1S3W8L9-F1
#
_cell.length_a   1.000
_cell.length_b   1.000
_cell.length_c   1.000
_cell.angle_alpha   90.00
_cell.angle_beta   90.00
_cell.angle_gamma   90.00
#
_symmetry.space_group_name_H-M   'P 1'
#
loop_
_entity.id
_entity.type
_entity.pdbx_description
1 polymer ?
#
loop_
_entity_poly.entity_id
_entity_poly.type
_entity_poly.pdbx_seq_one_letter_code
_entity_poly.pdbx_strand_id
1 'polypeptide(L)'
;MSRKSGIGHEALLKRKAEEKLESYRRKIHMKKQAEEEAAEQFRMRLKTKQDEMKLEGDLRRSQRACQQLDTQKNIQVPREPWYWLKLEEENEEEEEEEEKEQDEDECDDLGVLEKLQILTGYLRGEHLYCIWCGTAYEDKDDLSSNCPGPTSADHDD
;
A
#
# COMPACT_ATOMS: atom_id res chain seq x y z
N MET A 1 44.78 -50.15 37.85
CA MET A 1 43.67 -49.61 38.65
C MET A 1 42.46 -49.43 37.73
N SER A 2 41.46 -50.31 37.82
CA SER A 2 40.30 -50.32 36.92
C SER A 2 39.17 -49.44 37.50
N ARG A 3 38.87 -48.31 36.85
CA ARG A 3 37.75 -47.46 37.24
C ARG A 3 36.46 -48.08 36.70
N LYS A 4 35.77 -48.85 37.56
CA LYS A 4 34.38 -49.26 37.30
C LYS A 4 33.48 -48.04 37.53
N SER A 5 33.20 -47.27 36.48
CA SER A 5 32.06 -46.36 36.52
C SER A 5 30.79 -47.22 36.67
N GLY A 6 30.01 -46.97 37.72
CA GLY A 6 28.80 -47.74 38.00
C GLY A 6 27.70 -47.49 36.96
N ILE A 7 26.89 -48.51 36.69
CA ILE A 7 25.79 -48.51 35.71
C ILE A 7 24.84 -47.30 35.85
N GLY A 8 24.64 -46.77 37.07
CA GLY A 8 23.82 -45.56 37.29
C GLY A 8 24.46 -44.24 36.83
N HIS A 9 25.80 -44.15 36.78
CA HIS A 9 26.50 -42.96 36.31
C HIS A 9 26.35 -42.79 34.80
N GLU A 10 26.42 -43.90 34.06
CA GLU A 10 26.23 -43.92 32.60
C GLU A 10 24.79 -43.54 32.21
N ALA A 11 23.79 -44.05 32.93
CA ALA A 11 22.39 -43.68 32.73
C ALA A 11 22.13 -42.18 33.01
N LEU A 12 22.73 -41.62 34.06
CA LEU A 12 22.63 -40.19 34.39
C LEU A 12 23.27 -39.31 33.29
N LEU A 13 24.43 -39.71 32.78
CA LEU A 13 25.10 -39.00 31.68
C LEU A 13 24.26 -39.02 30.40
N LYS A 14 23.67 -40.18 30.06
CA LYS A 14 22.78 -40.33 28.91
C LYS A 14 21.56 -39.41 29.02
N ARG A 15 20.85 -39.41 30.16
CA ARG A 15 19.70 -38.52 30.38
C ARG A 15 20.08 -37.04 30.25
N LYS A 16 21.21 -36.63 30.83
CA LYS A 16 21.70 -35.24 30.72
C LYS A 16 22.06 -34.85 29.27
N ALA A 17 22.54 -35.80 28.47
CA ALA A 17 22.82 -35.58 27.06
C ALA A 17 21.52 -35.44 26.24
N GLU A 18 20.52 -36.28 26.51
CA GLU A 18 19.19 -36.22 25.88
C GLU A 18 18.48 -34.90 26.20
N GLU A 19 18.46 -34.47 27.47
CA GLU A 19 17.89 -33.17 27.91
C GLU A 19 18.57 -31.99 27.19
N LYS A 20 19.91 -32.04 27.04
CA LYS A 20 20.65 -31.00 26.30
C LYS A 20 20.28 -30.99 24.81
N LEU A 21 20.14 -32.16 24.19
CA LEU A 21 19.76 -32.27 22.79
C LEU A 21 18.33 -31.76 22.56
N GLU A 22 17.41 -32.07 23.47
CA GLU A 22 16.04 -31.56 23.41
C GLU A 22 15.99 -30.05 23.59
N SER A 23 16.72 -29.50 24.57
CA SER A 23 16.87 -28.06 24.73
C SER A 23 17.46 -27.40 23.47
N TYR A 24 18.46 -28.03 22.84
CA TYR A 24 19.04 -27.52 21.58
C TYR A 24 18.03 -27.52 20.44
N ARG A 25 17.25 -28.61 20.29
CA ARG A 25 16.16 -28.71 19.31
C ARG A 25 15.10 -27.62 19.52
N ARG A 26 14.67 -27.40 20.78
CA ARG A 26 13.72 -26.32 21.11
C ARG A 26 14.28 -24.96 20.74
N LYS A 27 15.56 -24.68 21.05
CA LYS A 27 16.22 -23.42 20.68
C LYS A 27 16.29 -23.22 19.16
N ILE A 28 16.62 -24.26 18.39
CA ILE A 28 16.61 -24.18 16.92
C ILE A 28 15.21 -23.89 16.41
N HIS A 29 14.19 -24.59 16.91
CA HIS A 29 12.81 -24.39 16.48
C HIS A 29 12.33 -22.96 16.78
N MET A 30 12.57 -22.46 18.01
CA MET A 30 12.24 -21.09 18.39
C MET A 30 12.99 -20.05 17.55
N LYS A 31 14.29 -20.29 17.26
CA LYS A 31 15.06 -19.40 16.39
C LYS A 31 14.49 -19.37 14.96
N LYS A 32 14.15 -20.54 14.41
CA LYS A 32 13.55 -20.64 13.07
C LYS A 32 12.19 -19.93 13.02
N GLN A 33 11.35 -20.10 14.03
CA GLN A 33 10.06 -19.43 14.13
C GLN A 33 10.23 -17.91 14.19
N ALA A 34 11.14 -17.41 15.04
CA ALA A 34 11.42 -15.98 15.14
C ALA A 34 11.96 -15.38 13.82
N GLU A 35 12.79 -16.14 13.08
CA GLU A 35 13.27 -15.74 11.75
C GLU A 35 12.13 -15.68 10.73
N GLU A 36 11.20 -16.64 10.77
CA GLU A 36 10.02 -16.69 9.89
C GLU A 36 9.05 -15.53 10.16
N GLU A 37 8.74 -15.28 11.44
CA GLU A 37 7.92 -14.13 11.87
C GLU A 37 8.57 -12.80 11.45
N ALA A 38 9.89 -12.66 11.63
CA ALA A 38 10.61 -11.45 11.21
C ALA A 38 10.55 -11.25 9.68
N ALA A 39 10.68 -12.33 8.90
CA ALA A 39 10.58 -12.27 7.44
C ALA A 39 9.15 -11.91 6.97
N GLU A 40 8.12 -12.43 7.63
CA GLU A 40 6.73 -12.06 7.35
C GLU A 40 6.46 -10.59 7.64
N GLN A 41 6.88 -10.09 8.81
CA GLN A 41 6.74 -8.68 9.17
C GLN A 41 7.46 -7.75 8.19
N PHE A 42 8.64 -8.14 7.71
CA PHE A 42 9.35 -7.39 6.68
C PHE A 42 8.56 -7.31 5.36
N ARG A 43 8.04 -8.45 4.88
CA ARG A 43 7.22 -8.50 3.65
C ARG A 43 5.95 -7.67 3.79
N MET A 44 5.29 -7.71 4.94
CA MET A 44 4.10 -6.92 5.22
C MET A 44 4.40 -5.42 5.12
N ARG A 45 5.49 -4.94 5.74
CA ARG A 45 5.89 -3.52 5.67
C ARG A 45 6.19 -3.06 4.24
N LEU A 46 6.87 -3.90 3.47
CA LEU A 46 7.16 -3.59 2.06
C LEU A 46 5.86 -3.46 1.25
N LYS A 47 4.92 -4.39 1.45
CA LYS A 47 3.62 -4.34 0.79
C LYS A 47 2.83 -3.09 1.20
N THR A 48 2.72 -2.80 2.50
CA THR A 48 2.03 -1.60 2.99
C THR A 48 2.61 -0.33 2.36
N LYS A 49 3.94 -0.18 2.33
CA LYS A 49 4.58 0.97 1.69
C LYS A 49 4.26 1.07 0.20
N GLN A 50 4.26 -0.07 -0.50
CA GLN A 50 3.89 -0.11 -1.93
C GLN A 50 2.42 0.28 -2.14
N ASP A 51 1.52 -0.19 -1.28
CA ASP A 51 0.09 0.13 -1.35
C ASP A 51 -0.14 1.64 -1.08
N GLU A 52 0.57 2.23 -0.12
CA GLU A 52 0.55 3.69 0.16
C GLU A 52 1.05 4.50 -1.04
N MET A 53 2.18 4.13 -1.63
CA MET A 53 2.70 4.80 -2.83
C MET A 53 1.75 4.69 -4.02
N LYS A 54 1.11 3.54 -4.23
CA LYS A 54 0.09 3.35 -5.28
C LYS A 54 -1.09 4.28 -5.04
N LEU A 55 -1.56 4.38 -3.80
CA LEU A 55 -2.69 5.22 -3.42
C LEU A 55 -2.42 6.71 -3.66
N GLU A 56 -1.24 7.18 -3.28
CA GLU A 56 -0.82 8.57 -3.56
C GLU A 56 -0.69 8.85 -5.05
N GLY A 57 -0.10 7.90 -5.81
CA GLY A 57 -0.01 7.99 -7.27
C GLY A 57 -1.38 8.07 -7.93
N ASP A 58 -2.34 7.27 -7.48
CA ASP A 58 -3.73 7.30 -7.93
C ASP A 58 -4.40 8.64 -7.64
N LEU A 59 -4.16 9.21 -6.44
CA LEU A 59 -4.69 10.53 -6.07
C LEU A 59 -4.12 11.61 -6.99
N ARG A 60 -2.80 11.65 -7.19
CA ARG A 60 -2.14 12.63 -8.07
C ARG A 60 -2.67 12.54 -9.50
N ARG A 61 -2.82 11.32 -10.04
CA ARG A 61 -3.41 11.12 -11.38
C ARG A 61 -4.85 11.60 -11.46
N SER A 62 -5.64 11.31 -10.43
CA SER A 62 -7.03 11.76 -10.33
C SER A 62 -7.14 13.28 -10.27
N GLN A 63 -6.25 13.96 -9.52
CA GLN A 63 -6.23 15.42 -9.43
C GLN A 63 -5.89 16.07 -10.77
N ARG A 64 -4.89 15.55 -11.49
CA ARG A 64 -4.53 16.01 -12.85
C ARG A 64 -5.70 15.86 -13.81
N ALA A 65 -6.33 14.67 -13.85
CA ALA A 65 -7.49 14.41 -14.68
C ALA A 65 -8.66 15.35 -14.32
N CYS A 66 -8.91 15.56 -13.02
CA CYS A 66 -9.95 16.46 -12.52
C CYS A 66 -9.75 17.88 -13.04
N GLN A 67 -8.55 18.45 -12.84
CA GLN A 67 -8.23 19.80 -13.29
C GLN A 67 -8.39 19.94 -14.81
N GLN A 68 -7.92 18.96 -15.58
CA GLN A 68 -8.04 18.96 -17.04
C GLN A 68 -9.51 18.95 -17.47
N LEU A 69 -10.32 18.03 -16.94
CA LEU A 69 -11.72 17.86 -17.31
C LEU A 69 -12.61 19.03 -16.83
N ASP A 70 -12.32 19.58 -15.66
CA ASP A 70 -12.97 20.77 -15.14
C ASP A 70 -12.68 21.98 -16.04
N THR A 71 -11.42 22.18 -16.45
CA THR A 71 -11.01 23.26 -17.36
C THR A 71 -11.74 23.16 -18.70
N GLN A 72 -11.88 21.96 -19.27
CA GLN A 72 -12.64 21.74 -20.51
C GLN A 72 -14.12 22.16 -20.38
N LYS A 73 -14.69 22.06 -19.18
CA LYS A 73 -16.05 22.53 -18.86
C LYS A 73 -16.11 23.98 -18.39
N ASN A 74 -15.00 24.73 -18.50
CA ASN A 74 -14.86 26.10 -18.01
C ASN A 74 -15.11 26.25 -16.50
N ILE A 75 -14.87 25.21 -15.70
CA ILE A 75 -14.85 25.29 -14.25
C ILE A 75 -13.48 25.87 -13.85
N GLN A 76 -13.50 27.05 -13.24
CA GLN A 76 -12.28 27.83 -12.92
C GLN A 76 -11.83 27.67 -11.45
N VAL A 77 -12.69 27.08 -10.61
CA VAL A 77 -12.45 26.90 -9.18
C VAL A 77 -12.78 25.46 -8.84
N PRO A 78 -11.85 24.69 -8.25
CA PRO A 78 -12.13 23.33 -7.85
C PRO A 78 -13.20 23.28 -6.77
N ARG A 79 -13.96 22.18 -6.73
CA ARG A 79 -15.01 21.98 -5.72
C ARG A 79 -14.45 21.98 -4.31
N GLU A 80 -13.32 21.31 -4.10
CA GLU A 80 -12.52 21.38 -2.89
C GLU A 80 -11.09 21.79 -3.26
N PRO A 81 -10.37 22.58 -2.45
CA PRO A 81 -9.04 23.06 -2.80
C PRO A 81 -8.04 21.97 -3.21
N TRP A 82 -8.16 20.77 -2.63
CA TRP A 82 -7.30 19.61 -2.91
C TRP A 82 -7.73 18.78 -4.13
N TYR A 83 -8.86 19.09 -4.79
CA TYR A 83 -9.27 18.38 -6.02
C TYR A 83 -8.29 18.61 -7.18
N TRP A 84 -7.66 19.78 -7.21
CA TRP A 84 -6.62 20.10 -8.18
C TRP A 84 -5.26 20.07 -7.48
N LEU A 85 -4.20 19.76 -8.23
CA LEU A 85 -2.86 19.98 -7.74
C LEU A 85 -2.65 21.49 -7.58
N LYS A 86 -2.13 21.92 -6.43
CA LYS A 86 -1.60 23.26 -6.28
C LYS A 86 -0.39 23.36 -7.22
N LEU A 87 -0.56 24.07 -8.33
CA LEU A 87 0.56 24.50 -9.16
C LEU A 87 1.30 25.57 -8.35
N GLU A 88 2.35 25.15 -7.62
CA GLU A 88 3.49 26.05 -7.55
C GLU A 88 4.04 26.11 -8.98
N GLU A 89 4.08 27.32 -9.54
CA GLU A 89 4.49 27.59 -10.91
C GLU A 89 5.89 27.04 -11.18
N GLU A 90 6.00 25.80 -11.64
CA GLU A 90 7.22 25.25 -12.21
C GLU A 90 6.88 24.62 -13.56
N ASN A 91 7.30 25.37 -14.58
CA ASN A 91 7.57 25.04 -15.98
C ASN A 91 7.01 23.72 -16.56
N GLU A 92 6.39 23.88 -17.72
CA GLU A 92 6.22 22.83 -18.73
C GLU A 92 7.51 22.04 -18.96
N GLU A 93 7.34 20.72 -19.15
CA GLU A 93 8.35 19.71 -19.47
C GLU A 93 9.19 19.21 -18.29
N GLU A 94 8.75 18.13 -17.64
CA GLU A 94 9.60 16.97 -17.33
C GLU A 94 8.76 15.81 -16.75
N GLU A 95 8.73 14.69 -17.49
CA GLU A 95 8.53 13.36 -16.92
C GLU A 95 9.74 13.06 -16.02
N GLU A 96 9.74 13.52 -14.78
CA GLU A 96 10.66 12.99 -13.79
C GLU A 96 9.98 12.94 -12.42
N GLU A 97 10.23 11.82 -11.74
CA GLU A 97 9.73 11.45 -10.42
C GLU A 97 10.23 12.43 -9.38
N GLU A 98 9.61 13.61 -9.28
CA GLU A 98 9.84 14.49 -8.15
C GLU A 98 8.82 14.19 -7.04
N GLU A 99 9.35 13.64 -5.96
CA GLU A 99 8.76 13.63 -4.61
C GLU A 99 8.48 15.08 -4.18
N LYS A 100 7.46 15.72 -4.77
CA LYS A 100 6.98 17.01 -4.29
C LYS A 100 6.25 16.78 -2.98
N GLU A 101 6.85 17.35 -1.93
CA GLU A 101 6.36 17.40 -0.56
C GLU A 101 4.90 17.86 -0.58
N GLN A 102 4.00 17.00 -0.11
CA GLN A 102 2.64 17.41 0.19
C GLN A 102 2.73 18.34 1.40
N ASP A 103 2.62 19.64 1.14
CA ASP A 103 2.31 20.62 2.17
C ASP A 103 0.97 20.18 2.78
N GLU A 104 1.03 19.54 3.95
CA GLU A 104 -0.12 19.20 4.76
C GLU A 104 -0.77 20.54 5.14
N ASP A 105 -1.73 21.02 4.32
CA ASP A 105 -2.63 22.08 4.76
C ASP A 105 -3.19 21.63 6.12
N GLU A 106 -2.86 22.37 7.19
CA GLU A 106 -3.32 22.20 8.58
C GLU A 106 -4.86 22.20 8.75
N CYS A 107 -5.63 22.13 7.65
CA CYS A 107 -7.08 22.24 7.55
C CYS A 107 -7.78 20.94 7.08
N ASP A 108 -7.06 19.94 6.56
CA ASP A 108 -7.70 18.78 5.92
C ASP A 108 -7.46 17.47 6.70
N ASP A 109 -8.40 17.13 7.58
CA ASP A 109 -8.41 15.91 8.41
C ASP A 109 -8.58 14.59 7.59
N LEU A 110 -8.67 14.66 6.26
CA LEU A 110 -8.94 13.52 5.39
C LEU A 110 -7.67 12.75 4.99
N GLY A 111 -7.73 11.42 5.05
CA GLY A 111 -6.66 10.55 4.56
C GLY A 111 -6.60 10.46 3.04
N VAL A 112 -5.44 10.08 2.47
CA VAL A 112 -5.24 9.92 1.01
C VAL A 112 -6.32 9.02 0.38
N LEU A 113 -6.71 7.94 1.06
CA LEU A 113 -7.74 7.00 0.58
C LEU A 113 -9.10 7.69 0.46
N GLU A 114 -9.48 8.48 1.45
CA GLU A 114 -10.75 9.20 1.50
C GLU A 114 -10.79 10.27 0.42
N LYS A 115 -9.70 11.04 0.28
CA LYS A 115 -9.54 12.01 -0.82
C LYS A 115 -9.69 11.34 -2.18
N LEU A 116 -9.03 10.20 -2.39
CA LEU A 116 -9.12 9.45 -3.64
C LEU A 116 -10.56 8.96 -3.91
N GLN A 117 -11.24 8.41 -2.91
CA GLN A 117 -12.63 7.94 -3.06
C GLN A 117 -13.59 9.09 -3.40
N ILE A 118 -13.45 10.23 -2.73
CA ILE A 118 -14.27 11.41 -2.99
C ILE A 118 -14.01 11.96 -4.41
N LEU A 119 -12.74 12.09 -4.79
CA LEU A 119 -12.35 12.66 -6.09
C LEU A 119 -12.73 11.74 -7.25
N THR A 120 -12.51 10.44 -7.12
CA THR A 120 -12.93 9.46 -8.13
C THR A 120 -14.45 9.39 -8.24
N GLY A 121 -15.17 9.56 -7.13
CA GLY A 121 -16.63 9.75 -7.15
C GLY A 121 -17.06 10.97 -7.95
N TYR A 122 -16.37 12.10 -7.79
CA TYR A 122 -16.61 13.32 -8.58
C TYR A 122 -16.31 13.10 -10.07
N LEU A 123 -15.16 12.51 -10.40
CA LEU A 123 -14.78 12.20 -11.79
C LEU A 123 -15.81 11.29 -12.48
N ARG A 124 -16.30 10.26 -11.79
CA ARG A 124 -17.33 9.36 -12.32
C ARG A 124 -18.71 10.01 -12.40
N GLY A 125 -19.06 10.87 -11.44
CA GLY A 125 -20.39 11.48 -11.35
C GLY A 125 -20.58 12.66 -12.30
N GLU A 126 -19.61 13.57 -12.33
CA GLU A 126 -19.69 14.82 -13.11
C GLU A 126 -19.08 14.67 -14.49
N HIS A 127 -17.96 13.93 -14.60
CA HIS A 127 -17.22 13.79 -15.86
C HIS A 127 -17.42 12.46 -16.56
N LEU A 128 -18.17 11.53 -15.95
CA LEU A 128 -18.33 10.17 -16.46
C LEU A 128 -16.97 9.56 -16.81
N TYR A 129 -15.95 9.81 -16.00
CA TYR A 129 -14.57 9.43 -16.27
C TYR A 129 -14.07 8.43 -15.24
N CYS A 130 -13.38 7.38 -15.71
CA CYS A 130 -12.68 6.43 -14.85
C CYS A 130 -11.17 6.56 -15.02
N ILE A 131 -10.46 6.86 -13.93
CA ILE A 131 -9.00 7.05 -13.94
C ILE A 131 -8.24 5.75 -14.21
N TRP A 132 -8.81 4.60 -13.85
CA TRP A 132 -8.18 3.28 -14.06
C TRP A 132 -8.40 2.76 -15.49
N CYS A 133 -9.56 3.03 -16.09
CA CYS A 133 -9.79 2.72 -17.50
C CYS A 133 -9.11 3.73 -18.44
N GLY A 134 -8.86 4.95 -17.96
CA GLY A 134 -8.29 6.04 -18.77
C GLY A 134 -9.26 6.61 -19.81
N THR A 135 -10.57 6.41 -19.64
CA THR A 135 -11.59 6.87 -20.60
C THR A 135 -12.77 7.56 -19.91
N ALA A 136 -13.39 8.49 -20.66
CA ALA A 136 -14.72 9.00 -20.39
C ALA A 136 -15.78 8.10 -21.06
N TYR A 137 -16.98 8.12 -20.52
CA TYR A 137 -18.14 7.36 -20.96
C TYR A 137 -19.24 8.31 -21.46
N GLU A 138 -20.14 7.82 -22.29
CA GLU A 138 -21.19 8.64 -22.91
C GLU A 138 -22.23 9.09 -21.88
N ASP A 139 -22.61 8.17 -20.98
CA ASP A 139 -23.57 8.41 -19.91
C ASP A 139 -23.33 7.48 -18.71
N LYS A 140 -24.23 7.55 -17.72
CA LYS A 140 -24.13 6.74 -16.49
C LYS A 140 -24.36 5.26 -16.74
N ASP A 141 -25.21 4.90 -17.70
CA ASP A 141 -25.52 3.51 -18.01
C ASP A 141 -24.32 2.87 -18.71
N ASP A 142 -23.70 3.59 -19.66
CA ASP A 142 -22.46 3.22 -20.32
C ASP A 142 -21.32 3.00 -19.31
N LEU A 143 -21.10 3.96 -18.41
CA LEU A 143 -20.11 3.83 -17.33
C LEU A 143 -20.37 2.59 -16.47
N SER A 144 -21.62 2.33 -16.09
CA SER A 144 -21.97 1.19 -15.22
C SER A 144 -21.81 -0.16 -15.91
N SER A 145 -21.96 -0.20 -17.23
CA SER A 145 -21.93 -1.44 -18.03
C SER A 145 -20.52 -1.79 -18.51
N ASN A 146 -19.66 -0.78 -18.72
CA ASN A 146 -18.36 -0.94 -19.35
C ASN A 146 -17.17 -0.70 -18.41
N CYS A 147 -17.37 -0.12 -17.23
CA CYS A 147 -16.31 0.04 -16.23
C CYS A 147 -16.35 -1.11 -15.21
N PRO A 148 -15.24 -1.82 -14.94
CA PRO A 148 -15.19 -2.93 -13.97
C PRO A 148 -15.63 -2.54 -12.55
N GLY A 149 -15.35 -1.32 -12.13
CA GLY A 149 -15.77 -0.81 -10.81
C GLY A 149 -15.18 0.56 -10.49
N PRO A 150 -15.41 1.09 -9.28
CA PRO A 150 -14.96 2.42 -8.88
C PRO A 150 -13.62 2.43 -8.13
N THR A 151 -12.89 1.31 -8.05
CA THR A 151 -11.61 1.23 -7.33
C THR A 151 -10.49 0.64 -8.18
N SER A 152 -9.23 0.88 -7.79
CA SER A 152 -8.08 0.26 -8.48
C SER A 152 -8.16 -1.26 -8.49
N ALA A 153 -8.65 -1.86 -7.40
CA ALA A 153 -8.71 -3.31 -7.26
C ALA A 153 -9.69 -3.95 -8.27
N ASP A 154 -10.69 -3.21 -8.75
CA ASP A 154 -11.62 -3.70 -9.78
C ASP A 154 -10.94 -3.83 -11.16
N HIS A 155 -9.72 -3.30 -11.32
CA HIS A 155 -9.00 -3.22 -12.59
C HIS A 155 -7.63 -3.93 -12.55
N ASP A 156 -7.27 -4.56 -11.44
CA ASP A 156 -6.05 -5.35 -11.31
C ASP A 156 -6.35 -6.82 -11.74
N ASP A 157 -6.00 -7.19 -12.99
CA ASP A 157 -6.05 -8.57 -13.53
C ASP A 157 -4.70 -9.31 -13.45
#